data_AF-A0A2D5YNU4-F1
#
_entry.id   AF-A0A2D5YNU4-F1
#
_cell.length_a   1.000
_cell.length_b   1.000
_cell.length_c   1.000
_cell.angle_alpha   90.00
_cell.angle_beta   90.00
_cell.angle_gamma   90.00
#
_symmetry.space_group_name_H-M   'P 1'
#
loop_
_entity.id
_entity.type
_entity.pdbx_description
1 polymer ?
#
loop_
_entity_poly.entity_id
_entity_poly.type
_entity_poly.pdbx_seq_one_letter_code
_entity_poly.pdbx_strand_id
1 'polypeptide(L)' 'MNFILVELLTDRDVQDVEEVNEKILLNVNHIVSIKPINLLFQAEVKKGYWVRMSNGKKYRCLDVPKEFKDLIIE' A
#
# COMPACT_ATOMS: atom_id res chain seq x y z
N MET A 1 -5.80 13.89 13.99
CA MET A 1 -5.91 12.71 13.11
C MET A 1 -5.26 13.08 11.79
N ASN A 2 -4.24 12.35 11.34
CA ASN A 2 -3.50 12.65 10.12
C ASN A 2 -3.86 11.62 9.04
N PHE A 3 -4.53 12.05 7.97
CA PHE A 3 -4.97 11.17 6.88
C PHE A 3 -4.28 11.52 5.58
N ILE A 4 -3.91 10.49 4.83
CA ILE A 4 -3.24 10.66 3.54
C ILE A 4 -3.89 9.77 2.50
N LEU A 5 -3.99 10.29 1.28
CA LEU A 5 -4.54 9.57 0.15
C LEU A 5 -3.49 8.59 -0.37
N VAL A 6 -3.86 7.31 -0.46
CA VAL A 6 -2.99 6.23 -0.93
C VAL A 6 -3.72 5.44 -1.99
N GLU A 7 -3.03 5.10 -3.07
CA GLU A 7 -3.50 4.17 -4.08
C GLU A 7 -3.13 2.75 -3.65
N LEU A 8 -4.15 1.94 -3.34
CA LEU A 8 -3.98 0.55 -2.96
C LEU A 8 -4.10 -0.38 -4.16
N LEU A 9 -3.28 -1.42 -4.13
CA LEU A 9 -3.39 -2.59 -4.99
C LEU A 9 -4.31 -3.61 -4.32
N THR A 10 -5.51 -3.76 -4.85
CA THR A 10 -6.49 -4.74 -4.37
C THR A 10 -6.57 -5.91 -5.34
N ASP A 11 -6.33 -7.14 -4.85
CA ASP A 11 -6.65 -8.35 -5.61
C ASP A 11 -8.13 -8.63 -5.35
N ARG A 12 -9.04 -7.96 -6.06
CA ARG A 12 -10.45 -8.37 -6.05
C ARG A 12 -10.61 -9.56 -6.99
N ASP A 13 -10.65 -10.74 -6.38
CA ASP A 13 -11.13 -12.00 -6.92
C ASP A 13 -10.41 -12.59 -8.15
N VAL A 14 -10.31 -13.92 -8.12
CA VAL A 14 -9.48 -14.81 -8.95
C VAL A 14 -9.94 -14.86 -10.43
N GLN A 15 -10.74 -13.91 -10.90
CA GLN A 15 -11.35 -13.93 -12.23
C GLN A 15 -11.32 -12.61 -13.01
N ASP A 16 -10.89 -11.49 -12.42
CA ASP A 16 -10.70 -10.24 -13.16
C ASP A 16 -9.21 -9.96 -13.37
N VAL A 17 -8.82 -9.87 -14.64
CA VAL A 17 -7.42 -9.73 -15.11
C VAL A 17 -6.87 -8.30 -14.88
N GLU A 18 -7.70 -7.39 -14.36
CA GLU A 18 -7.35 -6.00 -14.12
C GLU A 18 -7.12 -5.75 -12.63
N GLU A 19 -5.86 -5.67 -12.22
CA GLU A 19 -5.48 -5.19 -10.89
C GLU A 19 -6.03 -3.76 -10.69
N VAL A 20 -7.05 -3.63 -9.83
CA VAL A 20 -7.72 -2.34 -9.61
C VAL A 20 -6.95 -1.52 -8.58
N ASN A 21 -6.52 -0.33 -9.00
CA ASN A 21 -5.99 0.70 -8.10
C ASN A 21 -7.14 1.43 -7.41
N GLU A 22 -7.35 1.20 -6.11
CA GLU A 22 -8.37 1.91 -5.33
C GLU A 22 -7.73 3.02 -4.48
N LYS A 23 -8.27 4.24 -4.55
CA LYS A 23 -7.85 5.38 -3.73
C LYS A 23 -8.52 5.33 -2.35
N ILE A 24 -7.73 5.29 -1.29
CA ILE A 24 -8.22 5.30 0.10
C ILE A 24 -7.52 6.36 0.93
N LEU A 25 -8.20 6.86 1.96
CA LEU A 25 -7.57 7.65 3.03
C LEU A 25 -7.08 6.72 4.14
N LEU A 26 -5.77 6.68 4.38
CA LEU A 26 -5.16 5.98 5.50
C LEU A 26 -4.81 6.94 6.62
N ASN A 27 -5.15 6.58 7.85
CA ASN A 27 -4.73 7.33 9.02
C ASN A 27 -3.30 6.94 9.42
N VAL A 28 -2.36 7.86 9.24
CA VAL A 28 -0.91 7.66 9.45
C VAL A 28 -0.60 7.31 10.90
N ASN A 29 -1.36 7.86 11.85
CA ASN A 29 -1.18 7.59 13.28
C ASN A 29 -1.42 6.11 13.65
N HIS A 30 -2.10 5.34 12.79
CA HIS A 30 -2.38 3.93 13.00
C HIS A 30 -1.49 3.00 12.17
N ILE A 31 -0.44 3.52 11.56
CA ILE A 31 0.46 2.72 10.74
C ILE A 31 1.55 2.15 11.64
N VAL A 32 1.63 0.83 11.67
CA VAL A 32 2.55 0.09 12.54
C VAL A 32 3.86 -0.21 11.84
N SER A 33 3.80 -0.52 10.53
CA SER A 33 5.01 -0.77 9.75
C SER A 33 4.73 -0.65 8.27
N ILE A 34 5.79 -0.30 7.54
CA ILE A 34 5.81 -0.23 6.09
C ILE A 34 7.01 -1.04 5.63
N LYS A 35 6.79 -2.04 4.78
CA LYS A 35 7.87 -2.90 4.27
C LYS A 35 7.93 -2.84 2.76
N PRO A 36 9.09 -2.53 2.16
CA PRO A 36 9.24 -2.58 0.72
C PRO A 36 9.06 -4.02 0.21
N ILE A 37 8.44 -4.16 -0.95
CA ILE A 37 8.22 -5.42 -1.65
C ILE A 37 8.39 -5.24 -3.16
N ASN A 38 8.75 -6.32 -3.84
CA ASN A 38 8.65 -6.39 -5.29
C ASN A 38 7.30 -7.03 -5.63
N LEU A 39 6.54 -6.36 -6.48
CA LEU A 39 5.23 -6.77 -6.95
C LEU A 39 5.32 -6.98 -8.47
N LEU A 40 4.72 -8.05 -8.96
CA LEU A 40 4.48 -8.17 -10.40
C LEU A 40 3.20 -7.38 -10.69
N PHE A 41 3.30 -6.29 -11.43
CA PHE A 41 2.17 -5.43 -11.80
C PHE A 41 2.21 -5.22 -13.31
N GLN A 42 1.12 -5.58 -14.00
CA GLN A 42 1.04 -5.47 -15.48
C GLN A 42 2.23 -6.11 -16.22
N ALA A 43 2.63 -7.32 -15.82
CA ALA A 43 3.79 -8.06 -16.37
C ALA A 43 5.17 -7.41 -16.15
N GLU A 44 5.27 -6.34 -15.36
CA GLU A 44 6.53 -5.74 -14.92
C GLU A 44 6.74 -5.88 -13.42
N VAL A 45 7.99 -6.09 -12.99
CA VAL A 45 8.32 -6.08 -11.56
C VAL A 45 8.47 -4.62 -11.11
N LYS A 46 7.53 -4.16 -10.28
CA LYS A 46 7.57 -2.84 -9.65
C LYS A 46 7.89 -2.95 -8.17
N LYS A 47 8.58 -1.95 -7.64
CA LYS A 47 8.73 -1.78 -6.19
C LYS A 47 7.44 -1.18 -5.65
N GLY A 48 6.91 -1.79 -4.60
CA GLY A 48 5.82 -1.23 -3.80
C GLY A 48 6.03 -1.56 -2.34
N TYR A 49 4.97 -1.47 -1.55
CA TYR A 49 5.06 -1.51 -0.10
C TYR A 49 3.89 -2.25 0.53
N TRP A 50 4.18 -3.05 1.55
CA TRP A 50 3.20 -3.53 2.52
C TRP A 50 3.01 -2.51 3.62
N VAL A 51 1.80 -2.00 3.78
CA VAL A 51 1.40 -1.14 4.90
C VAL A 51 0.60 -1.96 5.90
N ARG A 52 1.08 -2.05 7.14
CA ARG A 52 0.36 -2.70 8.25
C ARG A 52 -0.24 -1.66 9.18
N MET A 53 -1.53 -1.79 9.44
CA MET A 53 -2.27 -0.92 10.35
C MET A 53 -2.38 -1.53 11.75
N SER A 54 -2.61 -0.69 12.77
CA SER A 54 -2.76 -1.08 14.18
C SER A 54 -3.99 -1.92 14.45
N ASN A 55 -4.98 -1.89 13.55
CA ASN A 55 -6.18 -2.73 13.60
C ASN A 55 -5.98 -4.12 12.94
N GLY A 56 -4.76 -4.47 12.56
CA GLY A 56 -4.42 -5.75 11.93
C GLY A 56 -4.65 -5.81 10.41
N LYS A 57 -5.22 -4.76 9.79
CA LYS A 57 -5.37 -4.68 8.34
C LYS A 57 -4.03 -4.50 7.64
N LYS A 58 -3.90 -5.08 6.45
CA LYS A 58 -2.72 -5.02 5.61
C LYS A 58 -3.11 -4.54 4.22
N TYR A 59 -2.32 -3.65 3.66
CA TYR A 59 -2.56 -3.09 2.33
C TYR A 59 -1.27 -3.09 1.51
N ARG A 60 -1.40 -3.21 0.18
CA ARG A 60 -0.30 -3.03 -0.77
C ARG A 60 -0.48 -1.72 -1.51
N CYS A 61 0.60 -1.02 -1.79
CA CYS A 61 0.60 0.17 -2.64
C CYS A 61 1.87 0.21 -3.49
N LEU A 62 1.77 0.75 -4.71
CA LEU A 62 2.93 0.96 -5.60
C LEU A 62 3.69 2.23 -5.23
N ASP A 63 2.96 3.27 -4.87
CA ASP A 63 3.53 4.55 -4.47
C ASP A 63 3.15 4.87 -3.04
N VAL A 64 4.12 5.40 -2.31
CA VAL A 64 3.96 5.78 -0.92
C VAL A 64 4.28 7.27 -0.84
N PRO A 65 3.30 8.12 -0.45
CA PRO A 65 3.51 9.54 -0.22
C PRO A 65 4.80 9.83 0.55
N LYS A 66 5.51 10.91 0.21
CA LYS A 66 6.80 11.28 0.83
C LYS A 66 6.75 11.29 2.37
N GLU A 67 5.60 11.62 2.94
CA GLU A 67 5.30 11.68 4.38
C GLU A 67 5.46 10.33 5.10
N PHE A 68 5.41 9.23 4.38
CA PHE A 68 5.69 7.90 4.92
C PHE A 68 7.16 7.51 4.84
N LYS A 69 8.00 8.21 4.05
CA LYS A 69 9.42 7.85 3.93
C LYS A 69 10.12 7.90 5.29
N ASP A 70 9.68 8.83 6.14
CA ASP A 70 10.16 8.95 7.52
C ASP A 70 9.68 7.79 8.44
N LEU A 71 8.69 7.00 8.00
CA LEU A 71 8.15 5.84 8.70
C LEU A 71 8.67 4.50 8.14
N ILE A 72 9.43 4.52 7.04
CA ILE A 72 10.09 3.33 6.52
C ILE A 72 11.33 3.11 7.37
N ILE A 73 11.25 2.12 8.26
CA ILE A 73 12.41 1.63 9.00
C ILE A 73 13.07 0.58 8.10
N GLU A 74 14.22 0.92 7.50
CA GLU A 74 15.11 -0.03 6.79
C GLU A 74 15.71 -1.07 7.75
#